data_AF-A0A7J2SPP2-F1
#
_entry.id   AF-A0A7J2SPP2-F1
#
_cell.length_a   1.000
_cell.length_b   1.000
_cell.length_c   1.000
_cell.angle_alpha   90.00
_cell.angle_beta   90.00
_cell.angle_gamma   90.00
#
_symmetry.space_group_name_H-M   'P 1'
#
loop_
_entity.id
_entity.type
_entity.pdbx_description
1 polymer ?
#
loop_
_entity_poly.entity_id
_entity_poly.type
_entity_poly.pdbx_seq_one_letter_code
_entity_poly.pdbx_strand_id
1 'polypeptide(L)'
;MQVQLPYGKEKISLNIPDKNLLDIVVPKEYIAPDHPEVIIRKAVLNPLGSERLSNIATEGDRVAIVVDDHTRPCPTQDLLPPVLEELKRADVYDSDVLIIVASGTSKPPSFEIIKTIVGDKVSRNYSIIANDVNTREYIHVGKTKMGHDVEVLKEYIESDVKVVLGDIEYHYFAGYGGTRKSILPGISSSNTVQQNHKLMFHENARAGVLKGNPIHQEMNDAMHLAGCDFALNVVLNSHRRVVGAWAGDPAAVLDAGTKLVDEMYKVPVDEKADIVVTAANGYPHDLNLYQAYKALHAALPVVNEKGVIILVAE
;
A
#
# COMPACT_ATOMS: atom_id res chain seq x y z
N MET A 1 -31.41 -10.57 14.81
CA MET A 1 -30.24 -9.69 14.91
C MET A 1 -30.37 -8.49 13.98
N GLN A 2 -29.99 -7.29 14.43
CA GLN A 2 -29.89 -6.08 13.59
C GLN A 2 -28.41 -5.80 13.30
N VAL A 3 -28.06 -5.68 12.02
CA VAL A 3 -26.69 -5.40 11.55
C VAL A 3 -26.69 -4.06 10.81
N GLN A 4 -25.67 -3.24 11.03
CA GLN A 4 -25.48 -1.98 10.31
C GLN A 4 -24.39 -2.13 9.25
N LEU A 5 -24.68 -1.70 8.03
CA LEU A 5 -23.75 -1.73 6.91
C LEU A 5 -23.56 -0.31 6.36
N PRO A 6 -22.32 0.11 6.06
CA PRO A 6 -22.08 1.42 5.46
C PRO A 6 -22.62 1.50 4.02
N TYR A 7 -23.17 2.65 3.65
CA TYR A 7 -23.73 2.94 2.32
C TYR A 7 -23.67 4.46 2.07
N GLY A 8 -22.89 4.90 1.10
CA GLY A 8 -22.56 6.30 0.90
C GLY A 8 -22.01 6.90 2.21
N LYS A 9 -22.56 8.03 2.64
CA LYS A 9 -22.19 8.66 3.92
C LYS A 9 -23.03 8.18 5.12
N GLU A 10 -23.92 7.22 4.90
CA GLU A 10 -24.88 6.74 5.89
C GLU A 10 -24.63 5.25 6.22
N LYS A 11 -25.53 4.70 7.04
CA LYS A 11 -25.58 3.27 7.34
C LYS A 11 -26.98 2.74 7.09
N ILE A 12 -27.09 1.62 6.39
CA ILE A 12 -28.34 0.87 6.26
C ILE A 12 -28.44 -0.17 7.38
N SER A 13 -29.65 -0.41 7.87
CA SER A 13 -29.92 -1.46 8.85
C SER A 13 -30.54 -2.67 8.18
N LEU A 14 -29.94 -3.84 8.43
CA LEU A 14 -30.44 -5.13 7.98
C LEU A 14 -30.92 -5.93 9.19
N ASN A 15 -32.16 -6.42 9.14
CA ASN A 15 -32.71 -7.31 10.16
C ASN A 15 -32.64 -8.76 9.67
N ILE A 16 -31.77 -9.55 10.30
CA ILE A 16 -31.59 -10.97 9.98
C ILE A 16 -32.21 -11.80 11.12
N PRO A 17 -33.15 -12.72 10.84
CA PRO A 17 -33.64 -13.67 11.84
C PRO A 17 -32.49 -14.51 12.39
N ASP A 18 -32.42 -14.72 13.70
CA ASP A 18 -31.26 -15.38 14.34
C ASP A 18 -31.01 -16.79 13.78
N LYS A 19 -32.08 -17.53 13.43
CA LYS A 19 -31.99 -18.85 12.79
C LYS A 19 -31.32 -18.86 11.40
N ASN A 20 -31.18 -17.68 10.78
CA ASN A 20 -30.58 -17.48 9.46
C ASN A 20 -29.19 -16.82 9.55
N LEU A 21 -28.79 -16.33 10.73
CA LEU A 21 -27.49 -15.70 10.94
C LEU A 21 -26.47 -16.78 11.26
N LEU A 22 -25.54 -17.01 10.33
CA LEU A 22 -24.41 -17.89 10.55
C LEU A 22 -23.35 -17.21 11.41
N ASP A 23 -22.84 -16.06 10.96
CA ASP A 23 -21.78 -15.31 11.64
C ASP A 23 -21.78 -13.83 11.25
N ILE A 24 -21.10 -13.00 12.04
CA ILE A 24 -20.77 -11.59 11.75
C ILE A 24 -19.24 -11.47 11.72
N VAL A 25 -18.69 -11.48 10.51
CA VAL A 25 -17.24 -11.43 10.28
C VAL A 25 -16.75 -9.98 10.33
N VAL A 26 -16.06 -9.61 11.40
CA VAL A 26 -15.47 -8.28 11.62
C VAL A 26 -13.99 -8.39 12.01
N PRO A 27 -13.16 -7.40 11.68
CA PRO A 27 -11.75 -7.41 12.06
C PRO A 27 -11.55 -7.39 13.58
N LYS A 28 -10.42 -7.94 14.02
CA LYS A 28 -9.91 -7.83 15.39
C LYS A 28 -9.17 -6.50 15.52
N GLU A 29 -9.89 -5.45 15.89
CA GLU A 29 -9.33 -4.10 15.99
C GLU A 29 -8.13 -4.02 16.95
N TYR A 30 -7.03 -3.47 16.47
CA TYR A 30 -5.90 -3.08 17.29
C TYR A 30 -6.07 -1.63 17.76
N ILE A 31 -5.85 -1.43 19.06
CA ILE A 31 -5.87 -0.10 19.66
C ILE A 31 -4.57 0.60 19.28
N ALA A 32 -4.68 1.71 18.57
CA ALA A 32 -3.53 2.54 18.23
C ALA A 32 -2.94 3.18 19.49
N PRO A 33 -1.60 3.29 19.58
CA PRO A 33 -0.97 4.05 20.65
C PRO A 33 -1.40 5.52 20.60
N ASP A 34 -1.39 6.20 21.75
CA ASP A 34 -1.69 7.62 21.86
C ASP A 34 -0.75 8.48 20.99
N HIS A 35 0.50 8.03 20.89
CA HIS A 35 1.61 8.71 20.21
C HIS A 35 2.18 7.84 19.05
N PRO A 36 1.51 7.77 17.89
CA PRO A 36 1.98 6.97 16.75
C PRO A 36 3.35 7.42 16.22
N GLU A 37 3.71 8.69 16.37
CA GLU A 37 5.01 9.25 16.02
C GLU A 37 6.18 8.55 16.73
N VAL A 38 5.95 8.04 17.93
CA VAL A 38 6.98 7.33 18.71
C VAL A 38 7.33 5.99 18.07
N ILE A 39 6.32 5.22 17.63
CA ILE A 39 6.55 3.93 16.97
C ILE A 39 7.15 4.11 15.57
N ILE A 40 6.76 5.16 14.83
CA ILE A 40 7.35 5.50 13.53
C ILE A 40 8.83 5.84 13.70
N ARG A 41 9.16 6.74 14.63
CA ARG A 41 10.57 7.11 14.92
C ARG A 41 11.40 5.91 15.36
N LYS A 42 10.84 5.06 16.23
CA LYS A 42 11.52 3.85 16.69
C LYS A 42 11.82 2.90 15.53
N ALA A 43 10.90 2.73 14.59
CA ALA A 43 11.10 1.89 13.41
C ALA A 43 12.29 2.37 12.57
N VAL A 44 12.34 3.67 12.24
CA VAL A 44 13.45 4.26 11.46
C VAL A 44 14.80 4.10 12.15
N LEU A 45 14.84 4.22 13.49
CA LEU A 45 16.08 4.09 14.26
C LEU A 45 16.53 2.64 14.51
N ASN A 46 15.64 1.66 14.30
CA ASN A 46 15.90 0.24 14.52
C ASN A 46 15.46 -0.57 13.29
N PRO A 47 16.13 -0.39 12.14
CA PRO A 47 15.72 -1.01 10.89
C PRO A 47 15.84 -2.54 10.93
N LEU A 48 14.92 -3.21 10.25
CA LEU A 48 14.88 -4.65 10.07
C LEU A 48 15.74 -5.04 8.87
N GLY A 49 16.75 -5.90 9.08
CA GLY A 49 17.49 -6.50 7.97
C GLY A 49 18.35 -5.54 7.14
N SER A 50 18.53 -4.28 7.58
CA SER A 50 19.38 -3.29 6.92
C SER A 50 20.12 -2.43 7.94
N GLU A 51 21.08 -1.63 7.47
CA GLU A 51 21.64 -0.54 8.26
C GLU A 51 20.65 0.62 8.40
N ARG A 52 20.98 1.57 9.28
CA ARG A 52 20.24 2.84 9.37
C ARG A 52 20.45 3.64 8.10
N LEU A 53 19.43 4.41 7.70
CA LEU A 53 19.53 5.27 6.53
C LEU A 53 20.69 6.27 6.62
N SER A 54 21.02 6.72 7.83
CA SER A 54 22.20 7.58 8.10
C SER A 54 23.57 6.91 7.88
N ASN A 55 23.62 5.57 7.76
CA ASN A 55 24.82 4.81 7.40
C ASN A 55 24.80 4.37 5.93
N ILE A 56 23.63 4.36 5.29
CA ILE A 56 23.44 3.98 3.88
C ILE A 56 23.78 5.17 2.97
N ALA A 57 23.26 6.34 3.31
CA ALA A 57 23.49 7.57 2.57
C ALA A 57 24.75 8.31 3.06
N THR A 58 25.30 9.15 2.20
CA THR A 58 26.47 10.00 2.45
C THR A 58 26.32 11.37 1.78
N GLU A 59 27.16 12.33 2.16
CA GLU A 59 27.17 13.67 1.54
C GLU A 59 27.34 13.58 0.02
N GLY A 60 26.44 14.25 -0.72
CA GLY A 60 26.44 14.30 -2.18
C GLY A 60 25.61 13.23 -2.88
N ASP A 61 25.07 12.25 -2.15
CA ASP A 61 24.13 11.27 -2.72
C ASP A 61 22.81 11.95 -3.14
N ARG A 62 22.33 11.62 -4.34
CA ARG A 62 20.97 11.98 -4.78
C ARG A 62 20.00 10.94 -4.27
N VAL A 63 18.99 11.38 -3.52
CA VAL A 63 18.05 10.47 -2.85
C VAL A 63 16.67 10.58 -3.47
N ALA A 64 16.09 9.45 -3.89
CA ALA A 64 14.68 9.37 -4.27
C ALA A 64 13.85 8.78 -3.13
N ILE A 65 12.77 9.46 -2.74
CA ILE A 65 11.80 8.99 -1.75
C ILE A 65 10.44 8.83 -2.43
N VAL A 66 10.01 7.59 -2.63
CA VAL A 66 8.68 7.28 -3.16
C VAL A 66 7.65 7.31 -2.04
N VAL A 67 6.54 8.01 -2.24
CA VAL A 67 5.43 8.10 -1.29
C VAL A 67 4.11 7.74 -1.98
N ASP A 68 3.17 7.21 -1.21
CA ASP A 68 1.82 6.93 -1.70
C ASP A 68 1.07 8.20 -2.15
N ASP A 69 0.12 8.02 -3.07
CA ASP A 69 -0.75 9.10 -3.53
C ASP A 69 -1.96 9.34 -2.59
N HIS A 70 -2.75 10.37 -2.91
CA HIS A 70 -3.94 10.77 -2.16
C HIS A 70 -5.07 9.71 -2.08
N THR A 71 -4.98 8.62 -2.84
CA THR A 71 -5.98 7.54 -2.79
C THR A 71 -5.69 6.55 -1.65
N ARG A 72 -4.54 6.69 -0.99
CA ARG A 72 -4.14 5.88 0.17
C ARG A 72 -4.36 6.64 1.47
N PRO A 73 -4.68 5.93 2.57
CA PRO A 73 -4.79 6.53 3.90
C PRO A 73 -3.43 6.72 4.59
N CYS A 74 -2.31 6.45 3.90
CA CYS A 74 -0.96 6.56 4.45
C CYS A 74 -0.69 7.96 5.04
N PRO A 75 -0.26 8.06 6.32
CA PRO A 75 0.06 9.33 6.97
C PRO A 75 1.46 9.82 6.57
N THR A 76 1.67 10.08 5.28
CA THR A 76 2.97 10.46 4.71
C THR A 76 3.62 11.66 5.42
N GLN A 77 2.83 12.62 5.91
CA GLN A 77 3.31 13.76 6.69
C GLN A 77 4.00 13.37 8.01
N ASP A 78 3.64 12.23 8.58
CA ASP A 78 4.24 11.69 9.80
C ASP A 78 5.45 10.79 9.49
N LEU A 79 5.49 10.17 8.30
CA LEU A 79 6.56 9.27 7.88
C LEU A 79 7.81 10.00 7.36
N LEU A 80 7.62 11.09 6.61
CA LEU A 80 8.72 11.84 6.00
C LEU A 80 9.69 12.45 7.03
N PRO A 81 9.24 13.14 8.09
CA PRO A 81 10.16 13.81 9.02
C PRO A 81 11.28 12.93 9.60
N PRO A 82 11.01 11.73 10.18
CA PRO A 82 12.08 10.90 10.71
C PRO A 82 13.05 10.37 9.64
N VAL A 83 12.58 10.14 8.41
CA VAL A 83 13.43 9.71 7.28
C VAL A 83 14.34 10.84 6.83
N LEU A 84 13.80 12.05 6.66
CA LEU A 84 14.56 13.25 6.30
C LEU A 84 15.57 13.62 7.40
N GLU A 85 15.25 13.39 8.68
CA GLU A 85 16.20 13.56 9.78
C GLU A 85 17.38 12.57 9.72
N GLU A 86 17.18 11.33 9.27
CA GLU A 86 18.29 10.39 9.04
C GLU A 86 19.17 10.83 7.88
N LEU A 87 18.57 11.27 6.76
CA LEU A 87 19.33 11.78 5.61
C LEU A 87 20.16 13.01 5.98
N LYS A 88 19.59 13.92 6.77
CA LYS A 88 20.33 15.07 7.30
C LYS A 88 21.50 14.66 8.21
N ARG A 89 21.38 13.56 8.96
CA ARG A 89 22.49 13.03 9.78
C ARG A 89 23.61 12.42 8.93
N ALA A 90 23.30 12.00 7.71
CA ALA A 90 24.26 11.59 6.69
C ALA A 90 24.81 12.75 5.86
N ASP A 91 24.53 14.00 6.25
CA ASP A 91 24.95 15.22 5.54
C ASP A 91 24.40 15.33 4.10
N VAL A 92 23.26 14.68 3.81
CA VAL A 92 22.51 14.89 2.55
C VAL A 92 21.80 16.23 2.59
N TYR A 93 22.00 17.07 1.57
CA TYR A 93 21.31 18.36 1.46
C TYR A 93 19.87 18.20 0.99
N ASP A 94 18.98 19.09 1.44
CA ASP A 94 17.57 19.08 1.02
C ASP A 94 17.40 19.18 -0.51
N SER A 95 18.34 19.83 -1.21
CA SER A 95 18.37 19.95 -2.67
C SER A 95 18.64 18.64 -3.41
N ASP A 96 19.25 17.67 -2.75
CA ASP A 96 19.63 16.37 -3.33
C ASP A 96 18.54 15.31 -3.09
N VAL A 97 17.46 15.67 -2.38
CA VAL A 97 16.32 14.80 -2.11
C VAL A 97 15.15 15.11 -3.05
N LEU A 98 14.73 14.09 -3.79
CA LEU A 98 13.57 14.10 -4.66
C LEU A 98 12.46 13.23 -4.05
N ILE A 99 11.28 13.81 -3.85
CA ILE A 99 10.08 13.08 -3.43
C ILE A 99 9.22 12.75 -4.65
N ILE A 100 8.80 11.50 -4.77
CA ILE A 100 8.08 10.97 -5.93
C ILE A 100 6.73 10.41 -5.46
N VAL A 101 5.63 11.03 -5.91
CA VAL A 101 4.28 10.54 -5.61
C VAL A 101 3.90 9.41 -6.56
N ALA A 102 3.70 8.21 -5.99
CA ALA A 102 3.43 6.96 -6.69
C ALA A 102 1.98 6.86 -7.19
N SER A 103 1.69 7.53 -8.31
CA SER A 103 0.34 7.57 -8.90
C SER A 103 -0.01 6.35 -9.76
N GLY A 104 0.96 5.46 -10.01
CA GLY A 104 0.80 4.34 -10.94
C GLY A 104 0.35 4.82 -12.32
N THR A 105 -0.70 4.21 -12.88
CA THR A 105 -1.32 4.61 -14.15
C THR A 105 -2.48 5.60 -13.98
N SER A 106 -2.75 6.06 -12.76
CA SER A 106 -3.81 7.03 -12.50
C SER A 106 -3.39 8.42 -12.94
N LYS A 107 -4.37 9.32 -13.10
CA LYS A 107 -4.06 10.74 -13.32
C LYS A 107 -3.28 11.27 -12.10
N PRO A 108 -2.12 11.92 -12.31
CA PRO A 108 -1.36 12.48 -11.20
C PRO A 108 -2.16 13.54 -10.43
N PRO A 109 -1.99 13.64 -9.10
CA PRO A 109 -2.61 14.69 -8.31
C PRO A 109 -2.11 16.08 -8.72
N SER A 110 -2.94 17.10 -8.52
CA SER A 110 -2.50 18.49 -8.65
C SER A 110 -1.49 18.83 -7.54
N PHE A 111 -0.68 19.87 -7.74
CA PHE A 111 0.29 20.28 -6.73
C PHE A 111 -0.36 20.63 -5.37
N GLU A 112 -1.56 21.20 -5.38
CA GLU A 112 -2.32 21.46 -4.13
C GLU A 112 -2.69 20.17 -3.40
N ILE A 113 -3.04 19.10 -4.11
CA ILE A 113 -3.25 17.78 -3.50
C ILE A 113 -1.91 17.19 -3.04
N ILE A 114 -0.82 17.37 -3.79
CA ILE A 114 0.51 16.92 -3.35
C ILE A 114 0.91 17.55 -2.02
N LYS A 115 0.63 18.85 -1.81
CA LYS A 115 0.87 19.51 -0.51
C LYS A 115 0.11 18.84 0.64
N THR A 116 -1.11 18.35 0.41
CA THR A 116 -1.86 17.63 1.46
C THR A 116 -1.29 16.24 1.74
N ILE A 117 -0.57 15.64 0.79
CA ILE A 117 0.13 14.36 0.98
C ILE A 117 1.40 14.57 1.81
N VAL A 118 2.29 15.47 1.36
CA VAL A 118 3.64 15.59 1.93
C VAL A 118 3.75 16.61 3.07
N GLY A 119 2.79 17.52 3.19
CA GLY A 119 2.78 18.61 4.14
C GLY A 119 3.46 19.89 3.63
N ASP A 120 3.06 21.01 4.23
CA ASP A 120 3.48 22.36 3.85
C ASP A 120 4.98 22.60 3.97
N LYS A 121 5.61 22.09 5.02
CA LYS A 121 7.05 22.26 5.24
C LYS A 121 7.85 21.52 4.18
N VAL A 122 7.47 20.28 3.87
CA VAL A 122 8.17 19.45 2.89
C VAL A 122 8.00 20.04 1.49
N SER A 123 6.77 20.39 1.11
CA SER A 123 6.48 20.94 -0.22
C SER A 123 7.18 22.25 -0.57
N ARG A 124 7.69 22.99 0.43
CA ARG A 124 8.44 24.23 0.22
C ARG A 124 9.95 24.03 0.13
N ASN A 125 10.46 22.95 0.71
CA ASN A 125 11.91 22.76 0.92
C ASN A 125 12.50 21.68 -0.01
N TYR A 126 11.69 20.75 -0.48
CA TYR A 126 12.15 19.61 -1.28
C TYR A 126 11.59 19.64 -2.69
N SER A 127 12.32 19.05 -3.62
CA SER A 127 11.84 18.83 -4.99
C SER A 127 10.81 17.70 -5.00
N ILE A 128 9.67 17.90 -5.66
CA ILE A 128 8.58 16.92 -5.67
C ILE A 128 8.05 16.74 -7.09
N ILE A 129 7.92 15.48 -7.49
CA ILE A 129 7.26 15.09 -8.74
C ILE A 129 6.19 14.04 -8.46
N ALA A 130 5.29 13.83 -9.42
CA ALA A 130 4.38 12.70 -9.44
C ALA A 130 4.66 11.83 -10.65
N ASN A 131 4.51 10.52 -10.50
CA ASN A 131 4.56 9.60 -11.63
C ASN A 131 3.43 9.92 -12.61
N ASP A 132 3.76 10.06 -13.89
CA ASP A 132 2.79 10.26 -14.96
C ASP A 132 3.24 9.45 -16.19
N VAL A 133 2.47 8.42 -16.51
CA VAL A 133 2.75 7.53 -17.64
C VAL A 133 2.66 8.21 -19.00
N ASN A 134 2.11 9.42 -19.09
CA ASN A 134 1.95 10.15 -20.34
C ASN A 134 3.06 11.18 -20.58
N THR A 135 3.74 11.64 -19.53
CA THR A 135 4.67 12.78 -19.61
C THR A 135 6.07 12.48 -19.11
N ARG A 136 6.26 11.39 -18.34
CA ARG A 136 7.56 11.00 -17.80
C ARG A 136 8.31 10.00 -18.68
N GLU A 137 9.62 9.95 -18.50
CA GLU A 137 10.51 8.98 -19.12
C GLU A 137 10.74 7.80 -18.17
N TYR A 138 10.87 6.60 -18.75
CA TYR A 138 11.09 5.36 -18.01
C TYR A 138 12.35 4.67 -18.54
N ILE A 139 13.16 4.13 -17.64
CA ILE A 139 14.35 3.35 -17.96
C ILE A 139 14.00 1.87 -17.87
N HIS A 140 14.37 1.10 -18.89
CA HIS A 140 14.34 -0.35 -18.84
C HIS A 140 15.43 -0.88 -17.89
N VAL A 141 15.03 -1.55 -16.82
CA VAL A 141 15.93 -2.05 -15.76
C VAL A 141 16.18 -3.56 -15.83
N GLY A 142 15.58 -4.24 -16.81
CA GLY A 142 15.76 -5.67 -17.05
C GLY A 142 14.44 -6.41 -17.21
N LYS A 143 14.50 -7.74 -17.07
CA LYS A 143 13.34 -8.63 -17.17
C LYS A 143 13.11 -9.36 -15.85
N THR A 144 11.84 -9.55 -15.49
CA THR A 144 11.45 -10.42 -14.37
C THR A 144 11.77 -11.88 -14.67
N LYS A 145 11.65 -12.77 -13.67
CA LYS A 145 11.83 -14.21 -13.86
C LYS A 145 10.77 -14.82 -14.79
N MET A 146 9.62 -14.16 -14.97
CA MET A 146 8.60 -14.57 -15.94
C MET A 146 8.87 -14.04 -17.36
N GLY A 147 9.94 -13.24 -17.55
CA GLY A 147 10.38 -12.74 -18.84
C GLY A 147 9.74 -11.40 -19.27
N HIS A 148 8.98 -10.76 -18.39
CA HIS A 148 8.35 -9.47 -18.62
C HIS A 148 9.36 -8.34 -18.46
N ASP A 149 9.30 -7.35 -19.36
CA ASP A 149 10.17 -6.18 -19.32
C ASP A 149 9.74 -5.25 -18.18
N VAL A 150 10.72 -4.77 -17.41
CA VAL A 150 10.50 -3.82 -16.31
C VAL A 150 11.05 -2.47 -16.69
N GLU A 151 10.20 -1.46 -16.66
CA GLU A 151 10.55 -0.07 -16.91
C GLU A 151 10.08 0.80 -15.74
N VAL A 152 11.01 1.54 -15.14
CA VAL A 152 10.79 2.34 -13.93
C VAL A 152 11.17 3.79 -14.20
N LEU A 153 10.50 4.71 -13.50
CA LEU A 153 10.70 6.14 -13.62
C LEU A 153 12.19 6.52 -13.60
N LYS A 154 12.62 7.27 -14.62
CA LYS A 154 14.03 7.65 -14.83
C LYS A 154 14.65 8.31 -13.60
N GLU A 155 13.95 9.29 -13.02
CA GLU A 155 14.43 10.05 -11.88
C GLU A 155 14.68 9.18 -10.64
N TYR A 156 13.94 8.08 -10.47
CA TYR A 156 14.17 7.13 -9.39
C TYR A 156 15.41 6.26 -9.65
N ILE A 157 15.58 5.80 -10.89
CA ILE A 157 16.70 4.92 -11.27
C ILE A 157 18.05 5.66 -11.25
N GLU A 158 18.05 6.95 -11.59
CA GLU A 158 19.25 7.79 -11.57
C GLU A 158 19.69 8.22 -10.17
N SER A 159 18.86 8.01 -9.12
CA SER A 159 19.22 8.30 -7.73
C SER A 159 20.19 7.26 -7.16
N ASP A 160 21.09 7.74 -6.30
CA ASP A 160 22.11 6.93 -5.63
C ASP A 160 21.48 6.12 -4.49
N VAL A 161 20.61 6.75 -3.68
CA VAL A 161 19.87 6.12 -2.59
C VAL A 161 18.36 6.15 -2.86
N LYS A 162 17.69 5.01 -2.68
CA LYS A 162 16.29 4.82 -3.05
C LYS A 162 15.46 4.35 -1.86
N VAL A 163 14.48 5.17 -1.48
CA VAL A 163 13.64 4.97 -0.30
C VAL A 163 12.16 4.85 -0.71
N VAL A 164 11.41 3.96 -0.06
CA VAL A 164 9.96 3.85 -0.25
C VAL A 164 9.20 4.00 1.07
N LEU A 165 8.17 4.84 1.06
CA LEU A 165 7.26 5.08 2.18
C LEU A 165 5.83 4.72 1.77
N GLY A 166 5.03 4.21 2.71
CA GLY A 166 3.64 3.86 2.42
C GLY A 166 2.94 3.09 3.54
N ASP A 167 1.79 2.51 3.23
CA ASP A 167 1.08 1.59 4.13
C ASP A 167 1.03 0.13 3.62
N ILE A 168 0.90 -0.81 4.56
CA ILE A 168 0.65 -2.23 4.29
C ILE A 168 -0.80 -2.54 4.70
N GLU A 169 -1.61 -2.85 3.70
CA GLU A 169 -3.00 -3.30 3.85
C GLU A 169 -3.26 -4.52 2.97
N TYR A 170 -4.43 -5.16 3.05
CA TYR A 170 -4.78 -6.19 2.07
C TYR A 170 -4.97 -5.61 0.67
N HIS A 171 -4.55 -6.38 -0.33
CA HIS A 171 -4.83 -6.08 -1.73
C HIS A 171 -5.49 -7.26 -2.41
N TYR A 172 -6.67 -7.04 -2.96
CA TYR A 172 -7.58 -8.03 -3.53
C TYR A 172 -6.97 -9.07 -4.50
N PHE A 173 -5.90 -8.72 -5.23
CA PHE A 173 -5.15 -9.68 -6.05
C PHE A 173 -3.64 -9.76 -5.77
N ALA A 174 -3.06 -8.77 -5.08
CA ALA A 174 -1.60 -8.69 -4.89
C ALA A 174 -1.14 -9.27 -3.53
N GLY A 175 -2.06 -9.91 -2.81
CA GLY A 175 -1.90 -10.26 -1.40
C GLY A 175 -2.07 -9.01 -0.53
N TYR A 176 -1.08 -8.12 -0.59
CA TYR A 176 -0.95 -6.95 0.29
C TYR A 176 -0.49 -5.69 -0.48
N GLY A 177 -0.62 -4.51 0.12
CA GLY A 177 0.01 -3.25 -0.28
C GLY A 177 1.45 -3.13 0.23
N GLY A 178 2.03 -1.94 0.14
CA GLY A 178 3.36 -1.60 0.68
C GLY A 178 4.57 -2.02 -0.17
N THR A 179 5.74 -1.59 0.28
CA THR A 179 7.08 -1.94 -0.25
C THR A 179 7.14 -2.01 -1.78
N ARG A 180 7.26 -3.21 -2.37
CA ARG A 180 7.35 -3.49 -3.81
C ARG A 180 6.27 -2.81 -4.66
N LYS A 181 5.11 -2.54 -4.07
CA LYS A 181 3.99 -1.91 -4.77
C LYS A 181 4.23 -0.43 -5.08
N SER A 182 5.09 0.23 -4.29
CA SER A 182 5.55 1.59 -4.55
C SER A 182 6.36 1.68 -5.84
N ILE A 183 7.01 0.58 -6.26
CA ILE A 183 7.72 0.49 -7.54
C ILE A 183 6.77 0.05 -8.66
N LEU A 184 6.19 -1.15 -8.52
CA LEU A 184 5.25 -1.72 -9.48
C LEU A 184 3.90 -1.94 -8.79
N PRO A 185 2.86 -1.13 -9.11
CA PRO A 185 2.78 -0.19 -10.22
C PRO A 185 3.23 1.25 -9.93
N GLY A 186 3.55 1.61 -8.68
CA GLY A 186 3.57 3.00 -8.22
C GLY A 186 4.35 4.01 -9.08
N ILE A 187 5.52 3.62 -9.58
CA ILE A 187 6.40 4.45 -10.43
C ILE A 187 6.88 3.70 -11.68
N SER A 188 6.10 2.74 -12.16
CA SER A 188 6.42 1.91 -13.34
C SER A 188 5.71 2.42 -14.60
N SER A 189 6.26 2.08 -15.77
CA SER A 189 5.63 2.41 -17.06
C SER A 189 4.26 1.73 -17.22
N SER A 190 3.39 2.30 -18.05
CA SER A 190 2.07 1.69 -18.35
C SER A 190 2.20 0.27 -18.91
N ASN A 191 3.23 0.00 -19.73
CA ASN A 191 3.49 -1.33 -20.27
C ASN A 191 3.86 -2.34 -19.17
N THR A 192 4.78 -1.98 -18.27
CA THR A 192 5.16 -2.81 -17.11
C THR A 192 3.95 -3.11 -16.22
N VAL A 193 3.13 -2.09 -15.93
CA VAL A 193 1.91 -2.23 -15.14
C VAL A 193 0.92 -3.19 -15.80
N GLN A 194 0.70 -3.07 -17.10
CA GLN A 194 -0.22 -3.94 -17.83
C GLN A 194 0.26 -5.40 -17.88
N GLN A 195 1.56 -5.64 -18.06
CA GLN A 195 2.12 -6.99 -18.05
C GLN A 195 1.88 -7.69 -16.70
N ASN A 196 2.11 -6.97 -15.60
CA ASN A 196 1.79 -7.45 -14.27
C ASN A 196 0.28 -7.71 -14.09
N HIS A 197 -0.58 -6.74 -14.40
CA HIS A 197 -2.01 -6.84 -14.11
C HIS A 197 -2.73 -7.93 -14.92
N LYS A 198 -2.19 -8.37 -16.07
CA LYS A 198 -2.72 -9.56 -16.79
C LYS A 198 -2.73 -10.83 -15.91
N LEU A 199 -1.85 -10.90 -14.92
CA LEU A 199 -1.74 -12.04 -14.01
C LEU A 199 -2.81 -12.05 -12.90
N MET A 200 -3.66 -11.02 -12.82
CA MET A 200 -4.67 -10.90 -11.75
C MET A 200 -5.72 -12.02 -11.78
N PHE A 201 -5.88 -12.69 -12.93
CA PHE A 201 -6.81 -13.80 -13.10
C PHE A 201 -6.25 -15.15 -12.61
N HIS A 202 -4.96 -15.19 -12.23
CA HIS A 202 -4.36 -16.40 -11.68
C HIS A 202 -5.04 -16.82 -10.37
N GLU A 203 -5.12 -18.12 -10.10
CA GLU A 203 -5.82 -18.66 -8.92
C GLU A 203 -5.24 -18.12 -7.59
N ASN A 204 -3.91 -17.98 -7.51
CA ASN A 204 -3.21 -17.45 -6.34
C ASN A 204 -3.15 -15.91 -6.27
N ALA A 205 -3.66 -15.20 -7.29
CA ALA A 205 -3.73 -13.73 -7.25
C ALA A 205 -4.92 -13.31 -6.38
N ARG A 206 -4.74 -13.38 -5.05
CA ARG A 206 -5.78 -13.20 -4.04
C ARG A 206 -5.29 -12.34 -2.88
N ALA A 207 -6.23 -11.74 -2.13
CA ALA A 207 -5.94 -11.08 -0.87
C ALA A 207 -5.28 -12.05 0.12
N GLY A 208 -4.27 -11.57 0.85
CA GLY A 208 -3.56 -12.37 1.85
C GLY A 208 -2.67 -13.50 1.32
N VAL A 209 -2.44 -13.58 0.01
CA VAL A 209 -1.60 -14.62 -0.60
C VAL A 209 -0.36 -13.97 -1.25
N LEU A 210 0.81 -14.23 -0.67
CA LEU A 210 2.11 -13.87 -1.26
C LEU A 210 2.79 -15.08 -1.90
N LYS A 211 2.84 -16.22 -1.19
CA LYS A 211 3.47 -17.45 -1.70
C LYS A 211 2.71 -17.98 -2.91
N GLY A 212 3.42 -18.12 -4.03
CA GLY A 212 2.83 -18.60 -5.29
C GLY A 212 1.94 -17.58 -6.00
N ASN A 213 1.85 -16.33 -5.51
CA ASN A 213 1.13 -15.26 -6.19
C ASN A 213 2.03 -14.62 -7.26
N PRO A 214 1.72 -14.79 -8.56
CA PRO A 214 2.58 -14.30 -9.64
C PRO A 214 2.62 -12.76 -9.70
N ILE A 215 1.53 -12.08 -9.31
CA ILE A 215 1.52 -10.60 -9.23
C ILE A 215 2.60 -10.12 -8.26
N HIS A 216 2.66 -10.74 -7.08
CA HIS A 216 3.63 -10.39 -6.06
C HIS A 216 5.06 -10.70 -6.49
N GLN A 217 5.28 -11.83 -7.14
CA GLN A 217 6.60 -12.24 -7.64
C GLN A 217 7.14 -11.21 -8.64
N GLU A 218 6.33 -10.79 -9.60
CA GLU A 218 6.67 -9.74 -10.56
C GLU A 218 6.98 -8.39 -9.89
N MET A 219 6.19 -8.00 -8.89
CA MET A 219 6.44 -6.77 -8.14
C MET A 219 7.76 -6.82 -7.38
N ASN A 220 8.08 -7.96 -6.75
CA ASN A 220 9.35 -8.15 -6.04
C ASN A 220 10.53 -8.17 -7.00
N ASP A 221 10.41 -8.86 -8.13
CA ASP A 221 11.46 -8.88 -9.16
C ASP A 221 11.69 -7.46 -9.70
N ALA A 222 10.62 -6.69 -9.97
CA ALA A 222 10.74 -5.29 -10.40
C ALA A 222 11.42 -4.40 -9.35
N MET A 223 11.07 -4.54 -8.07
CA MET A 223 11.76 -3.83 -6.98
C MET A 223 13.23 -4.21 -6.88
N HIS A 224 13.57 -5.49 -7.05
CA HIS A 224 14.95 -5.95 -7.03
C HIS A 224 15.78 -5.39 -8.20
N LEU A 225 15.20 -5.36 -9.41
CA LEU A 225 15.83 -4.79 -10.61
C LEU A 225 16.01 -3.26 -10.50
N ALA A 226 15.03 -2.57 -9.93
CA ALA A 226 15.06 -1.12 -9.76
C ALA A 226 15.96 -0.67 -8.59
N GLY A 227 16.22 -1.55 -7.63
CA GLY A 227 16.85 -1.24 -6.36
C GLY A 227 15.89 -0.56 -5.37
N CYS A 228 16.07 -0.84 -4.09
CA CYS A 228 15.43 -0.15 -2.99
C CYS A 228 16.26 -0.40 -1.72
N ASP A 229 16.85 0.67 -1.19
CA ASP A 229 17.84 0.58 -0.11
C ASP A 229 17.19 0.67 1.28
N PHE A 230 16.03 1.32 1.36
CA PHE A 230 15.31 1.50 2.62
C PHE A 230 13.81 1.62 2.41
N ALA A 231 13.01 0.87 3.16
CA ALA A 231 11.56 1.03 3.23
C ALA A 231 11.16 1.55 4.60
N LEU A 232 10.08 2.32 4.69
CA LEU A 232 9.33 2.57 5.92
C LEU A 232 7.84 2.42 5.62
N ASN A 233 7.22 1.40 6.20
CA ASN A 233 5.79 1.20 6.06
C ASN A 233 5.09 1.11 7.41
N VAL A 234 3.83 1.54 7.40
CA VAL A 234 2.93 1.45 8.55
C VAL A 234 1.74 0.56 8.27
N VAL A 235 1.12 0.06 9.32
CA VAL A 235 -0.19 -0.61 9.27
C VAL A 235 -1.19 0.27 10.01
N LEU A 236 -2.37 0.45 9.42
CA LEU A 236 -3.46 1.24 9.98
C LEU A 236 -4.62 0.34 10.43
N ASN A 237 -5.31 0.73 11.50
CA ASN A 237 -6.58 0.13 11.87
C ASN A 237 -7.75 0.74 11.06
N SER A 238 -8.99 0.27 11.29
CA SER A 238 -10.17 0.75 10.55
C SER A 238 -10.46 2.24 10.75
N HIS A 239 -9.90 2.85 11.80
CA HIS A 239 -10.01 4.27 12.11
C HIS A 239 -8.86 5.09 11.46
N ARG A 240 -8.08 4.49 10.57
CA ARG A 240 -6.91 5.09 9.89
C ARG A 240 -5.85 5.58 10.87
N ARG A 241 -5.73 4.92 12.03
CA ARG A 241 -4.71 5.20 13.04
C ARG A 241 -3.57 4.19 12.89
N VAL A 242 -2.33 4.66 12.98
CA VAL A 242 -1.14 3.81 12.92
C VAL A 242 -1.12 2.87 14.12
N VAL A 243 -1.09 1.57 13.87
CA VAL A 243 -0.99 0.52 14.90
C VAL A 243 0.34 -0.23 14.86
N GLY A 244 1.11 -0.08 13.78
CA GLY A 244 2.44 -0.66 13.63
C GLY A 244 3.26 0.11 12.61
N ALA A 245 4.58 0.11 12.78
CA ALA A 245 5.54 0.75 11.89
C ALA A 245 6.82 -0.09 11.82
N TRP A 246 7.37 -0.26 10.62
CA TRP A 246 8.63 -0.97 10.39
C TRP A 246 9.42 -0.28 9.30
N ALA A 247 10.74 -0.25 9.48
CA ALA A 247 11.65 0.30 8.49
C ALA A 247 12.83 -0.65 8.23
N GLY A 248 13.55 -0.46 7.12
CA GLY A 248 14.75 -1.22 6.76
C GLY A 248 14.61 -1.96 5.42
N ASP A 249 15.07 -3.21 5.36
CA ASP A 249 14.97 -4.06 4.17
C ASP A 249 13.51 -4.21 3.72
N PRO A 250 13.17 -3.95 2.44
CA PRO A 250 11.80 -4.01 1.96
C PRO A 250 11.11 -5.37 2.13
N ALA A 251 11.84 -6.48 2.06
CA ALA A 251 11.23 -7.80 2.25
C ALA A 251 10.92 -8.06 3.73
N ALA A 252 11.84 -7.70 4.63
CA ALA A 252 11.65 -7.80 6.07
C ALA A 252 10.51 -6.89 6.57
N VAL A 253 10.42 -5.66 6.06
CA VAL A 253 9.34 -4.72 6.36
C VAL A 253 7.98 -5.27 5.92
N LEU A 254 7.90 -5.83 4.72
CA LEU A 254 6.67 -6.45 4.23
C LEU A 254 6.26 -7.65 5.08
N ASP A 255 7.19 -8.57 5.38
CA ASP A 255 6.93 -9.74 6.21
C ASP A 255 6.39 -9.36 7.59
N ALA A 256 7.02 -8.38 8.25
CA ALA A 256 6.55 -7.89 9.55
C ALA A 256 5.15 -7.26 9.48
N GLY A 257 4.90 -6.37 8.51
CA GLY A 257 3.62 -5.69 8.37
C GLY A 257 2.47 -6.64 8.00
N THR A 258 2.73 -7.61 7.12
CA THR A 258 1.72 -8.60 6.70
C THR A 258 1.22 -9.47 7.86
N LYS A 259 2.09 -9.78 8.83
CA LYS A 259 1.69 -10.51 10.05
C LYS A 259 0.70 -9.70 10.88
N LEU A 260 0.94 -8.40 11.11
CA LEU A 260 0.00 -7.57 11.85
C LEU A 260 -1.32 -7.37 11.08
N VAL A 261 -1.26 -7.22 9.75
CA VAL A 261 -2.47 -7.18 8.91
C VAL A 261 -3.27 -8.47 9.06
N ASP A 262 -2.61 -9.64 9.05
CA ASP A 262 -3.28 -10.92 9.23
C ASP A 262 -3.88 -11.07 10.63
N GLU A 263 -3.16 -10.70 11.68
CA GLU A 263 -3.67 -10.75 13.06
C GLU A 263 -4.98 -9.96 13.24
N MET A 264 -5.08 -8.81 12.56
CA MET A 264 -6.22 -7.90 12.64
C MET A 264 -7.34 -8.26 11.65
N TYR A 265 -7.02 -8.57 10.40
CA TYR A 265 -8.01 -8.66 9.31
C TYR A 265 -8.23 -10.09 8.78
N LYS A 266 -7.41 -11.09 9.15
CA LYS A 266 -7.66 -12.50 8.80
C LYS A 266 -8.56 -13.14 9.85
N VAL A 267 -9.85 -13.21 9.54
CA VAL A 267 -10.85 -13.80 10.43
C VAL A 267 -11.12 -15.25 10.00
N PRO A 268 -10.92 -16.25 10.88
CA PRO A 268 -11.33 -17.61 10.59
C PRO A 268 -12.85 -17.70 10.56
N VAL A 269 -13.39 -18.44 9.60
CA VAL A 269 -14.82 -18.73 9.47
C VAL A 269 -14.98 -20.24 9.44
N ASP A 270 -15.86 -20.77 10.29
CA ASP A 270 -16.00 -22.22 10.50
C ASP A 270 -16.63 -22.93 9.29
N GLU A 271 -17.61 -22.29 8.65
CA GLU A 271 -18.28 -22.81 7.47
C GLU A 271 -18.66 -21.70 6.48
N LYS A 272 -18.80 -22.09 5.21
CA LYS A 272 -19.23 -21.18 4.15
C LYS A 272 -20.75 -20.97 4.18
N ALA A 273 -21.21 -19.76 3.86
CA ALA A 273 -22.62 -19.41 3.84
C ALA A 273 -23.23 -19.52 2.43
N ASP A 274 -24.52 -19.85 2.36
CA ASP A 274 -25.29 -19.79 1.11
C ASP A 274 -25.56 -18.35 0.65
N ILE A 275 -25.63 -17.41 1.60
CA ILE A 275 -25.82 -15.99 1.36
C ILE A 275 -24.78 -15.22 2.17
N VAL A 276 -23.97 -14.40 1.50
CA VAL A 276 -23.02 -13.48 2.14
C VAL A 276 -23.43 -12.05 1.84
N VAL A 277 -23.59 -11.23 2.88
CA VAL A 277 -23.83 -9.79 2.75
C VAL A 277 -22.52 -9.06 3.04
N THR A 278 -22.06 -8.23 2.12
CA THR A 278 -20.82 -7.45 2.24
C THR A 278 -21.06 -6.00 1.84
N ALA A 279 -20.26 -5.08 2.37
CA ALA A 279 -20.38 -3.65 2.09
C ALA A 279 -19.04 -3.06 1.65
N ALA A 280 -19.08 -2.13 0.71
CA ALA A 280 -17.91 -1.44 0.18
C ALA A 280 -17.41 -0.29 1.08
N ASN A 281 -17.57 -0.42 2.40
CA ASN A 281 -17.13 0.54 3.43
C ASN A 281 -17.66 1.99 3.27
N GLY A 282 -18.74 2.20 2.51
CA GLY A 282 -19.32 3.53 2.30
C GLY A 282 -18.40 4.50 1.54
N TYR A 283 -18.78 5.77 1.50
CA TYR A 283 -18.07 6.81 0.77
C TYR A 283 -16.69 7.05 1.40
N PRO A 284 -15.60 7.15 0.60
CA PRO A 284 -15.57 7.18 -0.87
C PRO A 284 -15.34 5.82 -1.54
N HIS A 285 -15.34 4.72 -0.78
CA HIS A 285 -14.98 3.39 -1.26
C HIS A 285 -16.10 2.70 -2.05
N ASP A 286 -17.34 3.20 -1.95
CA ASP A 286 -18.48 2.78 -2.75
C ASP A 286 -18.87 3.79 -3.85
N LEU A 287 -18.05 4.80 -4.12
CA LEU A 287 -18.35 5.87 -5.11
C LEU A 287 -18.69 5.36 -6.52
N ASN A 288 -18.21 4.17 -6.89
CA ASN A 288 -18.55 3.53 -8.15
C ASN A 288 -18.35 2.01 -8.05
N LEU A 289 -18.93 1.29 -9.02
CA LEU A 289 -18.86 -0.16 -9.10
C LEU A 289 -17.42 -0.70 -9.10
N TYR A 290 -16.46 0.00 -9.70
CA TYR A 290 -15.06 -0.44 -9.76
C TYR A 290 -14.42 -0.50 -8.36
N GLN A 291 -14.66 0.50 -7.50
CA GLN A 291 -14.17 0.47 -6.12
C GLN A 291 -14.97 -0.53 -5.26
N ALA A 292 -16.30 -0.52 -5.40
CA ALA A 292 -17.18 -1.39 -4.63
C ALA A 292 -16.93 -2.88 -4.89
N TYR A 293 -16.51 -3.23 -6.12
CA TYR A 293 -16.13 -4.58 -6.51
C TYR A 293 -15.05 -5.20 -5.61
N LYS A 294 -14.19 -4.40 -4.97
CA LYS A 294 -13.17 -4.90 -4.04
C LYS A 294 -13.78 -5.61 -2.83
N ALA A 295 -14.95 -5.18 -2.35
CA ALA A 295 -15.63 -5.81 -1.22
C ALA A 295 -16.18 -7.20 -1.56
N LEU A 296 -16.47 -7.48 -2.84
CA LEU A 296 -16.86 -8.82 -3.29
C LEU A 296 -15.72 -9.82 -3.06
N HIS A 297 -14.46 -9.41 -3.27
CA HIS A 297 -13.32 -10.30 -3.08
C HIS A 297 -13.18 -10.80 -1.63
N ALA A 298 -13.65 -10.03 -0.65
CA ALA A 298 -13.68 -10.47 0.76
C ALA A 298 -14.78 -11.52 1.02
N ALA A 299 -15.85 -11.52 0.23
CA ALA A 299 -16.96 -12.47 0.35
C ALA A 299 -16.72 -13.80 -0.38
N LEU A 300 -15.90 -13.80 -1.46
CA LEU A 300 -15.63 -15.00 -2.26
C LEU A 300 -15.13 -16.22 -1.46
N PRO A 301 -14.24 -16.08 -0.46
CA PRO A 301 -13.73 -17.25 0.29
C PRO A 301 -14.77 -17.88 1.21
N VAL A 302 -15.83 -17.14 1.58
CA VAL A 302 -16.79 -17.52 2.62
C VAL A 302 -18.19 -17.82 2.08
N VAL A 303 -18.39 -17.77 0.75
CA VAL A 303 -19.64 -18.16 0.09
C VAL A 303 -19.55 -19.58 -0.49
N ASN A 304 -20.65 -20.34 -0.40
CA ASN A 304 -20.77 -21.64 -1.03
C ASN A 304 -20.76 -21.56 -2.56
N GLU A 305 -20.40 -22.66 -3.22
CA GLU A 305 -20.61 -22.77 -4.67
C GLU A 305 -22.09 -22.57 -5.00
N LYS A 306 -22.39 -21.72 -5.99
CA LYS A 306 -23.75 -21.31 -6.37
C LYS A 306 -24.51 -20.50 -5.29
N GLY A 307 -23.82 -20.07 -4.24
CA GLY A 307 -24.37 -19.13 -3.26
C GLY A 307 -24.56 -17.72 -3.82
N VAL A 308 -25.17 -16.85 -3.03
CA VAL A 308 -25.50 -15.46 -3.39
C VAL A 308 -24.65 -14.50 -2.58
N ILE A 309 -24.01 -13.55 -3.26
CA ILE A 309 -23.38 -12.40 -2.60
C ILE A 309 -24.28 -11.18 -2.79
N ILE A 310 -24.66 -10.55 -1.69
CA ILE A 310 -25.36 -9.27 -1.67
C ILE A 310 -24.32 -8.18 -1.37
N LEU A 311 -23.98 -7.39 -2.38
CA LEU A 311 -23.10 -6.23 -2.24
C LEU A 311 -23.91 -4.98 -1.90
N VAL A 312 -23.50 -4.30 -0.83
CA VAL A 312 -24.04 -3.00 -0.41
C VAL A 312 -23.05 -1.90 -0.79
N ALA A 313 -23.47 -1.04 -1.73
CA ALA A 313 -22.71 0.09 -2.26
C ALA A 313 -23.67 1.10 -2.94
N GLU A 314 -23.44 2.41 -2.76
CA GLU A 314 -24.20 3.52 -3.37
C GLU A 314 -23.97 3.69 -4.88
#